data_AF-A0A1Y2IY43-F1
#
_entry.id   AF-A0A1Y2IY43-F1
#
_cell.length_a   1.000
_cell.length_b   1.000
_cell.length_c   1.000
_cell.angle_alpha   90.00
_cell.angle_beta   90.00
_cell.angle_gamma   90.00
#
_symmetry.space_group_name_H-M   'P 1'
#
loop_
_entity.id
_entity.type
_entity.pdbx_description
1 polymer ?
#
loop_
_entity_poly.entity_id
_entity_poly.type
_entity_poly.pdbx_seq_one_letter_code
_entity_poly.pdbx_strand_id
1 'polypeptide(L)'
;MSDETRNTTSQNVEDRSSAELSDPLDVVMTAMTSEEAGNSAVGGHGVSLTGESAHPSGPVVLNPGKLKRFDWLPLIITSWHVPILGLAYFAHVRYRRLSPRRLPPFTPMKLPGVYGSLAIWQFVFNASYLNEVEIDTKQELLAVRMIRVVNETLAVKLRGSHKSAIDNLDPETKSTLRSLLEKEYRGYSLTEKLNWWHHNWRSDENTRLYTTCLWLVILEGHGKEIPWKDLKTCATHLANECSTTPEMDSLDYLWTPLYALLASVPLAMLARRTRIPAFFLPLNGIQRLLIGATIYSGPIQRYEHYSQLRNLQQSERIAKIVEEWLNARLIAEKARNEKQSGSATSSSA
;
A
#
# COMPACT_ATOMS: atom_id res chain seq x y z
N MET A 1 36.81 -4.62 63.43
CA MET A 1 36.60 -3.60 62.39
C MET A 1 35.46 -4.13 61.54
N SER A 2 34.23 -3.88 61.97
CA SER A 2 33.40 -2.74 61.53
C SER A 2 32.86 -3.02 60.13
N ASP A 3 31.58 -2.96 59.81
CA ASP A 3 30.36 -2.64 60.54
C ASP A 3 29.20 -2.98 59.58
N GLU A 4 28.04 -3.34 60.14
CA GLU A 4 26.71 -2.86 59.70
C GLU A 4 26.46 -2.63 58.19
N THR A 5 25.55 -3.33 57.51
CA THR A 5 24.09 -3.14 57.69
C THR A 5 23.32 -4.16 56.84
N ARG A 6 22.45 -4.93 57.51
CA ARG A 6 21.23 -5.50 56.91
C ARG A 6 20.14 -4.42 57.04
N ASN A 7 19.48 -4.04 55.96
CA ASN A 7 18.11 -3.55 56.02
C ASN A 7 17.40 -3.73 54.67
N THR A 8 16.43 -4.64 54.70
CA THR A 8 15.07 -4.51 54.13
C THR A 8 14.88 -3.62 52.91
N THR A 9 14.62 -4.25 51.75
CA THR A 9 13.76 -3.67 50.71
C THR A 9 12.85 -4.77 50.18
N SER A 10 11.81 -5.04 50.96
CA SER A 10 10.62 -5.77 50.54
C SER A 10 9.47 -4.79 50.73
N GLN A 11 9.09 -4.10 49.65
CA GLN A 11 7.88 -3.31 49.43
C GLN A 11 8.18 -2.29 48.33
N ASN A 12 7.74 -2.59 47.10
CA ASN A 12 7.35 -1.67 46.02
C ASN A 12 7.26 -2.46 44.70
N VAL A 13 6.36 -3.45 44.66
CA VAL A 13 5.96 -4.14 43.42
C VAL A 13 4.45 -3.99 43.14
N GLU A 14 3.72 -3.26 43.99
CA GLU A 14 2.33 -2.88 43.75
C GLU A 14 2.28 -1.35 43.66
N ASP A 15 2.48 -0.81 42.45
CA ASP A 15 1.94 0.49 41.97
C ASP A 15 2.42 0.86 40.55
N ARG A 16 2.68 -0.14 39.70
CA ARG A 16 2.74 0.04 38.24
C ARG A 16 1.61 -0.73 37.57
N SER A 17 0.38 -0.44 38.00
CA SER A 17 -0.86 -1.04 37.49
C SER A 17 -1.85 0.03 37.06
N SER A 18 -1.42 0.89 36.13
CA SER A 18 -2.30 1.70 35.26
C SER A 18 -1.41 2.59 34.39
N ALA A 19 -0.53 1.97 33.59
CA ALA A 19 -0.17 2.63 32.34
C ALA A 19 -1.48 2.68 31.55
N GLU A 20 -2.05 3.88 31.44
CA GLU A 20 -3.24 4.17 30.65
C GLU A 20 -3.12 3.42 29.33
N LEU A 21 -3.99 2.43 29.17
CA LEU A 21 -4.16 1.70 27.94
C LEU A 21 -4.72 2.74 26.97
N SER A 22 -3.82 3.44 26.25
CA SER A 22 -4.26 4.31 25.18
C SER A 22 -5.04 3.43 24.21
N ASP A 23 -6.30 3.80 24.00
CA ASP A 23 -7.11 3.21 22.96
C ASP A 23 -6.22 3.19 21.70
N PRO A 24 -6.08 2.06 20.96
CA PRO A 24 -5.36 2.06 19.69
C PRO A 24 -5.80 3.22 18.78
N LEU A 25 -7.02 3.72 18.98
CA LEU A 25 -7.54 4.94 18.37
C LEU A 25 -6.93 6.24 18.95
N ASP A 26 -6.63 6.35 20.24
CA ASP A 26 -5.95 7.51 20.86
C ASP A 26 -4.51 7.70 20.34
N VAL A 27 -3.81 6.60 20.03
CA VAL A 27 -2.49 6.63 19.33
C VAL A 27 -2.63 7.19 17.91
N VAL A 28 -3.71 6.82 17.21
CA VAL A 28 -4.03 7.36 15.88
C VAL A 28 -4.40 8.86 15.96
N MET A 29 -5.01 9.32 17.05
CA MET A 29 -5.44 10.72 17.22
C MET A 29 -4.29 11.67 17.55
N THR A 30 -3.39 11.30 18.47
CA THR A 30 -2.26 12.15 18.92
C THR A 30 -1.35 12.58 17.76
N ALA A 31 -1.29 11.78 16.70
CA ALA A 31 -0.48 12.05 15.51
C ALA A 31 -1.21 12.84 14.40
N MET A 32 -2.52 13.09 14.49
CA MET A 32 -3.27 13.87 13.49
C MET A 32 -3.24 15.37 13.79
N THR A 33 -3.26 15.72 15.07
CA THR A 33 -3.27 17.11 15.54
C THR A 33 -1.90 17.78 15.49
N SER A 34 -0.80 17.01 15.45
CA SER A 34 0.55 17.59 15.35
C SER A 34 0.92 18.09 13.94
N GLU A 35 0.30 17.58 12.87
CA GLU A 35 0.59 18.02 11.49
C GLU A 35 -0.26 19.23 11.03
N GLU A 36 -1.48 19.40 11.55
CA GLU A 36 -2.32 20.57 11.22
C GLU A 36 -1.75 21.89 11.77
N ALA A 37 -0.92 21.83 12.80
CA ALA A 37 -0.16 22.98 13.30
C ALA A 37 0.95 23.44 12.33
N GLY A 38 1.34 22.60 11.35
CA GLY A 38 2.40 22.90 10.38
C GLY A 38 1.93 23.37 9.00
N ASN A 39 0.69 23.05 8.60
CA ASN A 39 0.22 23.25 7.20
C ASN A 39 -0.96 24.22 7.03
N SER A 40 -1.34 24.96 8.07
CA SER A 40 -2.36 26.02 7.97
C SER A 40 -1.84 27.27 7.25
N ALA A 41 -1.53 27.17 5.96
CA ALA A 41 -1.22 28.31 5.11
C ALA A 41 -1.47 28.08 3.61
N VAL A 42 -2.55 27.40 3.19
CA VAL A 42 -3.03 27.50 1.79
C VAL A 42 -4.57 27.47 1.76
N GLY A 43 -5.15 28.50 1.15
CA GLY A 43 -6.52 28.98 1.34
C GLY A 43 -7.66 28.08 0.84
N GLY A 44 -8.79 28.23 1.54
CA GLY A 44 -10.07 27.60 1.24
C GLY A 44 -10.86 28.32 0.15
N HIS A 45 -11.49 27.52 -0.71
CA HIS A 45 -12.64 27.92 -1.50
C HIS A 45 -13.84 27.08 -1.06
N GLY A 46 -14.83 27.75 -0.47
CA GLY A 46 -16.09 27.16 -0.06
C GLY A 46 -16.96 26.84 -1.27
N VAL A 47 -17.40 25.59 -1.35
CA VAL A 47 -18.41 25.13 -2.31
C VAL A 47 -19.71 24.94 -1.56
N SER A 48 -20.71 25.75 -1.92
CA SER A 48 -22.10 25.62 -1.46
C SER A 48 -22.82 24.58 -2.31
N LEU A 49 -23.41 23.56 -1.69
CA LEU A 49 -24.25 22.56 -2.36
C LEU A 49 -25.68 22.67 -1.83
N THR A 50 -26.55 23.27 -2.65
CA THR A 50 -28.02 23.13 -2.56
C THR A 50 -28.52 22.43 -3.82
N GLY A 51 -29.35 21.40 -3.65
CA GLY A 51 -30.07 20.72 -4.75
C GLY A 51 -30.48 19.31 -4.33
N GLU A 52 -31.66 19.15 -3.72
CA GLU A 52 -32.91 18.72 -4.35
C GLU A 52 -32.96 17.25 -4.75
N SER A 53 -33.73 16.50 -3.96
CA SER A 53 -34.07 15.10 -4.14
C SER A 53 -35.13 14.91 -5.24
N ALA A 54 -34.87 14.03 -6.20
CA ALA A 54 -35.94 13.42 -7.00
C ALA A 54 -35.53 12.01 -7.47
N HIS A 55 -36.19 11.00 -6.90
CA HIS A 55 -36.48 9.73 -7.58
C HIS A 55 -37.93 9.86 -8.12
N PRO A 56 -38.26 9.31 -9.31
CA PRO A 56 -38.40 7.85 -9.44
C PRO A 56 -38.10 7.23 -10.82
N SER A 57 -37.73 5.95 -10.76
CA SER A 57 -38.23 4.84 -11.61
C SER A 57 -38.45 5.11 -13.11
N GLY A 58 -37.38 5.06 -13.90
CA GLY A 58 -37.45 4.90 -15.36
C GLY A 58 -36.85 3.55 -15.80
N PRO A 59 -37.34 2.92 -16.89
CA PRO A 59 -36.75 1.70 -17.43
C PRO A 59 -35.30 1.97 -17.89
N VAL A 60 -34.41 1.01 -17.65
CA VAL A 60 -33.00 1.07 -18.06
C VAL A 60 -32.93 1.09 -19.59
N VAL A 61 -32.88 2.29 -20.15
CA VAL A 61 -32.50 2.51 -21.55
C VAL A 61 -31.01 2.23 -21.64
N LEU A 62 -30.64 1.07 -22.17
CA LEU A 62 -29.27 0.79 -22.60
C LEU A 62 -28.95 1.81 -23.70
N ASN A 63 -28.22 2.86 -23.31
CA ASN A 63 -27.82 3.95 -24.19
C ASN A 63 -26.91 3.39 -25.28
N PRO A 64 -27.37 3.20 -26.53
CA PRO A 64 -26.57 2.60 -27.57
C PRO A 64 -25.72 3.71 -28.19
N GLY A 65 -24.40 3.61 -28.05
CA GLY A 65 -23.50 4.25 -29.00
C GLY A 65 -22.95 5.63 -28.65
N LYS A 66 -22.38 5.80 -27.46
CA LYS A 66 -21.12 6.57 -27.38
C LYS A 66 -19.97 5.58 -27.36
N LEU A 67 -19.58 5.09 -28.55
CA LEU A 67 -18.20 4.66 -28.77
C LEU A 67 -17.33 5.84 -28.32
N LYS A 68 -16.78 5.78 -27.10
CA LYS A 68 -15.79 6.75 -26.63
C LYS A 68 -14.77 6.85 -27.75
N ARG A 69 -14.61 8.04 -28.34
CA ARG A 69 -13.56 8.28 -29.34
C ARG A 69 -12.30 7.68 -28.76
N PHE A 70 -11.65 6.82 -29.54
CA PHE A 70 -10.45 6.14 -29.11
C PHE A 70 -9.39 7.24 -28.94
N ASP A 71 -9.20 7.69 -27.69
CA ASP A 71 -8.26 8.75 -27.38
C ASP A 71 -6.85 8.16 -27.51
N TRP A 72 -6.25 8.36 -28.68
CA TRP A 72 -4.90 7.88 -29.00
C TRP A 72 -3.82 8.57 -28.14
N LEU A 73 -4.11 9.76 -27.62
CA LEU A 73 -3.15 10.57 -26.89
C LEU A 73 -2.60 9.88 -25.62
N PRO A 74 -3.44 9.38 -24.69
CA PRO A 74 -2.97 8.57 -23.56
C PRO A 74 -2.13 7.36 -24.00
N LEU A 75 -2.52 6.65 -25.06
CA LEU A 75 -1.79 5.47 -25.54
C LEU A 75 -0.40 5.84 -26.10
N ILE A 76 -0.32 6.95 -26.82
CA ILE A 76 0.95 7.47 -27.35
C ILE A 76 1.85 7.94 -26.19
N ILE A 77 1.30 8.64 -25.20
CA ILE A 77 2.01 9.12 -24.02
C ILE A 77 2.45 7.95 -23.11
N THR A 78 1.68 6.86 -23.01
CA THR A 78 2.14 5.68 -22.27
C THR A 78 3.22 4.94 -23.03
N SER A 79 3.12 4.86 -24.36
CA SER A 79 3.86 3.87 -25.16
C SER A 79 5.00 4.43 -25.99
N TRP A 80 5.29 5.73 -25.96
CA TRP A 80 6.36 6.35 -26.78
C TRP A 80 7.76 5.76 -26.53
N HIS A 81 7.98 5.16 -25.36
CA HIS A 81 9.25 4.49 -25.03
C HIS A 81 9.44 3.19 -25.82
N VAL A 82 8.37 2.51 -26.23
CA VAL A 82 8.42 1.25 -26.98
C VAL A 82 9.11 1.42 -28.35
N PRO A 83 8.72 2.38 -29.22
CA PRO A 83 9.42 2.58 -30.49
C PRO A 83 10.87 3.03 -30.28
N ILE A 84 11.18 3.81 -29.24
CA ILE A 84 12.56 4.21 -28.93
C ILE A 84 13.41 3.00 -28.52
N LEU A 85 12.89 2.13 -27.65
CA LEU A 85 13.56 0.87 -27.29
C LEU A 85 13.70 -0.05 -28.51
N GLY A 86 12.72 -0.06 -29.41
CA GLY A 86 12.80 -0.77 -30.69
C GLY A 86 13.93 -0.26 -31.58
N LEU A 87 14.01 1.06 -31.78
CA LEU A 87 15.10 1.70 -32.54
C LEU A 87 16.46 1.44 -31.89
N ALA A 88 16.56 1.57 -30.57
CA ALA A 88 17.78 1.28 -29.81
C ALA A 88 18.19 -0.21 -29.95
N TYR A 89 17.23 -1.13 -29.94
CA TYR A 89 17.46 -2.54 -30.21
C TYR A 89 18.02 -2.76 -31.62
N PHE A 90 17.41 -2.17 -32.66
CA PHE A 90 17.89 -2.29 -34.03
C PHE A 90 19.30 -1.72 -34.20
N ALA A 91 19.57 -0.54 -33.63
CA ALA A 91 20.89 0.07 -33.63
C ALA A 91 21.92 -0.85 -32.94
N HIS A 92 21.58 -1.43 -31.80
CA HIS A 92 22.44 -2.37 -31.07
C HIS A 92 22.70 -3.66 -31.86
N VAL A 93 21.68 -4.23 -32.52
CA VAL A 93 21.85 -5.40 -33.42
C VAL A 93 22.80 -5.05 -34.56
N ARG A 94 22.62 -3.90 -35.22
CA ARG A 94 23.48 -3.47 -36.33
C ARG A 94 24.91 -3.23 -35.86
N TYR A 95 25.08 -2.55 -34.73
CA TYR A 95 26.38 -2.34 -34.11
C TYR A 95 27.10 -3.66 -33.80
N ARG A 96 26.41 -4.66 -33.25
CA ARG A 96 27.01 -5.98 -32.96
C ARG A 96 27.45 -6.76 -34.18
N ARG A 97 26.83 -6.52 -35.34
CA ARG A 97 27.29 -7.11 -36.61
C ARG A 97 28.61 -6.47 -37.07
N LEU A 98 28.82 -5.20 -36.77
CA LEU A 98 30.05 -4.47 -37.12
C LEU A 98 31.16 -4.66 -36.08
N SER A 99 30.81 -4.79 -34.81
CA SER A 99 31.73 -4.96 -33.69
C SER A 99 31.29 -6.16 -32.83
N PRO A 100 31.77 -7.39 -33.16
CA PRO A 100 31.46 -8.58 -32.41
C PRO A 100 31.94 -8.49 -30.95
N ARG A 101 31.16 -9.10 -30.04
CA ARG A 101 31.40 -9.01 -28.60
C ARG A 101 32.69 -9.75 -28.21
N ARG A 102 33.61 -9.06 -27.51
CA ARG A 102 34.85 -9.67 -26.98
C ARG A 102 34.73 -10.16 -25.53
N LEU A 103 33.81 -9.57 -24.75
CA LEU A 103 33.59 -9.90 -23.34
C LEU A 103 32.40 -10.85 -23.14
N PRO A 104 32.43 -11.70 -22.09
CA PRO A 104 31.27 -12.49 -21.68
C PRO A 104 30.05 -11.58 -21.46
N PRO A 105 28.83 -12.08 -21.69
CA PRO A 105 27.65 -11.31 -21.38
C PRO A 105 27.54 -11.05 -19.88
N PHE A 106 27.01 -9.88 -19.49
CA PHE A 106 26.67 -9.57 -18.10
C PHE A 106 25.40 -10.30 -17.66
N THR A 107 24.39 -10.36 -18.55
CA THR A 107 23.08 -11.00 -18.33
C THR A 107 22.94 -12.27 -19.18
N PRO A 108 22.19 -13.30 -18.71
CA PRO A 108 21.94 -14.53 -19.48
C PRO A 108 20.84 -14.33 -20.52
N MET A 109 20.24 -13.14 -20.57
CA MET A 109 19.19 -12.83 -21.52
C MET A 109 19.78 -12.54 -22.88
N LYS A 110 19.09 -13.03 -23.92
CA LYS A 110 19.35 -12.60 -25.29
C LYS A 110 19.00 -11.12 -25.42
N LEU A 111 19.54 -10.46 -26.45
CA LEU A 111 19.29 -9.04 -26.69
C LEU A 111 17.79 -8.68 -26.71
N PRO A 112 16.90 -9.43 -27.38
CA PRO A 112 15.46 -9.17 -27.33
C PRO A 112 14.89 -9.25 -25.91
N GLY A 113 15.40 -10.16 -25.08
CA GLY A 113 14.95 -10.29 -23.69
C GLY A 113 15.29 -9.07 -22.84
N VAL A 114 16.46 -8.45 -23.06
CA VAL A 114 16.87 -7.22 -22.34
C VAL A 114 15.99 -6.03 -22.71
N TYR A 115 15.77 -5.82 -24.00
CA TYR A 115 14.90 -4.73 -24.45
C TYR A 115 13.43 -5.01 -24.11
N GLY A 116 13.00 -6.27 -24.17
CA GLY A 116 11.65 -6.69 -23.76
C GLY A 116 11.40 -6.44 -22.28
N SER A 117 12.34 -6.81 -21.40
CA SER A 117 12.22 -6.55 -19.96
C SER A 117 12.18 -5.05 -19.64
N LEU A 118 12.99 -4.24 -20.34
CA LEU A 118 12.98 -2.78 -20.19
C LEU A 118 11.68 -2.17 -20.71
N ALA A 119 11.15 -2.68 -21.81
CA ALA A 119 9.86 -2.23 -22.35
C ALA A 119 8.71 -2.55 -21.39
N ILE A 120 8.67 -3.77 -20.83
CA ILE A 120 7.68 -4.15 -19.82
C ILE A 120 7.80 -3.26 -18.58
N TRP A 121 9.02 -3.07 -18.07
CA TRP A 121 9.28 -2.19 -16.93
C TRP A 121 8.69 -0.79 -17.17
N GLN A 122 9.06 -0.16 -18.29
CA GLN A 122 8.66 1.21 -18.59
C GLN A 122 7.17 1.32 -18.88
N PHE A 123 6.58 0.33 -19.55
CA PHE A 123 5.15 0.28 -19.83
C PHE A 123 4.34 0.28 -18.53
N VAL A 124 4.68 -0.64 -17.62
CA VAL A 124 3.96 -0.75 -16.35
C VAL A 124 4.24 0.46 -15.45
N PHE A 125 5.46 0.99 -15.46
CA PHE A 125 5.81 2.22 -14.73
C PHE A 125 4.93 3.39 -15.20
N ASN A 126 4.86 3.63 -16.51
CA ASN A 126 4.02 4.68 -17.07
C ASN A 126 2.53 4.46 -16.77
N ALA A 127 2.05 3.23 -16.85
CA ALA A 127 0.67 2.89 -16.50
C ALA A 127 0.37 3.17 -15.02
N SER A 128 1.31 2.86 -14.13
CA SER A 128 1.18 3.14 -12.70
C SER A 128 1.12 4.65 -12.42
N TYR A 129 2.01 5.42 -13.06
CA TYR A 129 2.04 6.87 -12.95
C TYR A 129 0.75 7.52 -13.48
N LEU A 130 0.22 7.04 -14.61
CA LEU A 130 -1.06 7.54 -15.11
C LEU A 130 -2.22 7.24 -14.17
N ASN A 131 -2.28 6.06 -13.55
CA ASN A 131 -3.32 5.75 -12.57
C ASN A 131 -3.25 6.71 -11.37
N GLU A 132 -2.04 6.98 -10.87
CA GLU A 132 -1.81 7.91 -9.76
C GLU A 132 -2.26 9.33 -10.12
N VAL A 133 -1.78 9.86 -11.25
CA VAL A 133 -2.18 11.18 -11.76
C VAL A 133 -3.70 11.24 -12.00
N GLU A 134 -4.31 10.18 -12.51
CA GLU A 134 -5.75 10.12 -12.75
C GLU A 134 -6.54 10.23 -11.43
N ILE A 135 -6.11 9.50 -10.38
CA ILE A 135 -6.70 9.59 -9.04
C ILE A 135 -6.54 11.00 -8.45
N ASP A 136 -5.40 11.65 -8.69
CA ASP A 136 -5.12 12.96 -8.12
C ASP A 136 -5.83 14.11 -8.84
N THR A 137 -6.08 13.97 -10.14
CA THR A 137 -6.59 15.04 -11.00
C THR A 137 -8.08 14.95 -11.31
N LYS A 138 -8.67 13.76 -11.39
CA LYS A 138 -10.09 13.61 -11.76
C LYS A 138 -11.01 13.79 -10.57
N GLN A 139 -11.97 14.71 -10.72
CA GLN A 139 -12.99 14.97 -9.70
C GLN A 139 -13.84 13.72 -9.37
N GLU A 140 -14.12 12.87 -10.36
CA GLU A 140 -14.84 11.59 -10.20
C GLU A 140 -14.10 10.59 -9.30
N LEU A 141 -12.79 10.78 -9.06
CA LEU A 141 -11.97 9.89 -8.23
C LEU A 141 -11.58 10.52 -6.89
N LEU A 142 -12.19 11.65 -6.50
CA LEU A 142 -11.93 12.30 -5.21
C LEU A 142 -12.19 11.36 -4.03
N ALA A 143 -13.25 10.55 -4.09
CA ALA A 143 -13.55 9.56 -3.06
C ALA A 143 -12.44 8.51 -2.92
N VAL A 144 -11.90 8.04 -4.05
CA VAL A 144 -10.78 7.08 -4.09
C VAL A 144 -9.51 7.72 -3.52
N ARG A 145 -9.25 8.99 -3.87
CA ARG A 145 -8.13 9.75 -3.33
C ARG A 145 -8.23 9.93 -1.82
N MET A 146 -9.42 10.23 -1.29
CA MET A 146 -9.65 10.36 0.15
C MET A 146 -9.35 9.05 0.88
N ILE A 147 -9.86 7.92 0.37
CA ILE A 147 -9.59 6.58 0.94
C ILE A 147 -8.09 6.28 0.94
N ARG A 148 -7.39 6.63 -0.16
CA ARG A 148 -5.93 6.48 -0.26
C ARG A 148 -5.22 7.27 0.84
N VAL A 149 -5.51 8.57 0.94
CA VAL A 149 -4.88 9.46 1.93
C VAL A 149 -5.15 8.97 3.35
N VAL A 150 -6.38 8.57 3.66
CA VAL A 150 -6.71 8.03 4.98
C VAL A 150 -5.93 6.75 5.27
N ASN A 151 -5.81 5.85 4.30
CA ASN A 151 -4.99 4.65 4.49
C ASN A 151 -3.50 4.97 4.71
N GLU A 152 -2.94 5.90 3.92
CA GLU A 152 -1.54 6.34 4.07
C GLU A 152 -1.33 6.98 5.46
N THR A 153 -2.21 7.88 5.88
CA THR A 153 -2.14 8.53 7.20
C THR A 153 -2.31 7.53 8.34
N LEU A 154 -3.27 6.62 8.26
CA LEU A 154 -3.45 5.56 9.25
C LEU A 154 -2.22 4.65 9.30
N ALA A 155 -1.69 4.24 8.16
CA ALA A 155 -0.51 3.39 8.09
C ALA A 155 0.71 4.02 8.77
N VAL A 156 0.99 5.30 8.50
CA VAL A 156 2.10 6.03 9.15
C VAL A 156 2.00 5.97 10.67
N LYS A 157 0.79 6.06 11.21
CA LYS A 157 0.54 6.08 12.67
C LYS A 157 0.52 4.69 13.31
N LEU A 158 0.06 3.71 12.56
CA LEU A 158 -0.05 2.32 13.03
C LEU A 158 1.29 1.59 12.93
N ARG A 159 2.24 2.10 12.15
CA ARG A 159 3.64 1.64 12.13
C ARG A 159 4.23 1.70 13.55
N GLY A 160 4.85 0.61 13.98
CA GLY A 160 5.39 0.46 15.34
C GLY A 160 4.36 0.12 16.43
N SER A 161 3.11 0.57 16.30
CA SER A 161 2.06 0.38 17.31
C SER A 161 1.14 -0.83 17.05
N HIS A 162 1.11 -1.36 15.82
CA HIS A 162 0.21 -2.46 15.44
C HIS A 162 0.38 -3.72 16.28
N LYS A 163 1.61 -4.05 16.72
CA LYS A 163 1.83 -5.23 17.58
C LYS A 163 1.06 -5.12 18.90
N SER A 164 1.13 -3.97 19.55
CA SER A 164 0.35 -3.66 20.75
C SER A 164 -1.15 -3.66 20.47
N ALA A 165 -1.57 -3.05 19.34
CA ALA A 165 -2.97 -2.99 18.97
C ALA A 165 -3.58 -4.38 18.68
N ILE A 166 -2.81 -5.30 18.09
CA ILE A 166 -3.20 -6.70 17.87
C ILE A 166 -3.30 -7.48 19.19
N ASP A 167 -2.36 -7.24 20.10
CA ASP A 167 -2.34 -7.91 21.40
C ASP A 167 -3.50 -7.44 22.29
N ASN A 168 -4.02 -6.24 22.05
CA ASN A 168 -5.19 -5.68 22.72
C ASN A 168 -6.53 -6.12 22.10
N LEU A 169 -6.54 -6.79 20.95
CA LEU A 169 -7.78 -7.35 20.39
C LEU A 169 -8.24 -8.53 21.22
N ASP A 170 -9.54 -8.55 21.51
CA ASP A 170 -10.18 -9.68 22.19
C ASP A 170 -9.90 -11.00 21.42
N PRO A 171 -9.53 -12.10 22.11
CA PRO A 171 -9.20 -13.38 21.49
C PRO A 171 -10.32 -13.96 20.62
N GLU A 172 -11.58 -13.77 21.01
CA GLU A 172 -12.74 -14.25 20.25
C GLU A 172 -12.84 -13.49 18.93
N THR A 173 -12.69 -12.17 18.96
CA THR A 173 -12.66 -11.32 17.76
C THR A 173 -11.55 -11.73 16.81
N LYS A 174 -10.33 -11.93 17.33
CA LYS A 174 -9.16 -12.38 16.54
C LYS A 174 -9.40 -13.74 15.89
N SER A 175 -9.97 -14.68 16.65
CA SER A 175 -10.30 -16.02 16.14
C SER A 175 -11.38 -15.99 15.06
N THR A 176 -12.39 -15.14 15.23
CA THR A 176 -13.51 -14.97 14.29
C THR A 176 -13.00 -14.38 12.98
N LEU A 177 -12.24 -13.29 13.01
CA LEU A 177 -11.66 -12.66 11.82
C LEU A 177 -10.70 -13.61 11.09
N ARG A 178 -9.87 -14.35 11.83
CA ARG A 178 -8.98 -15.37 11.24
C ARG A 178 -9.78 -16.45 10.53
N SER A 179 -10.82 -16.98 11.18
CA SER A 179 -11.68 -17.99 10.58
C SER A 179 -12.38 -17.48 9.31
N LEU A 180 -12.78 -16.21 9.29
CA LEU A 180 -13.41 -15.56 8.14
C LEU A 180 -12.44 -15.49 6.95
N LEU A 181 -11.24 -14.94 7.17
CA LEU A 181 -10.21 -14.83 6.14
C LEU A 181 -9.75 -16.20 5.63
N GLU A 182 -9.60 -17.17 6.53
CA GLU A 182 -9.17 -18.52 6.18
C GLU A 182 -10.24 -19.28 5.39
N LYS A 183 -11.51 -19.19 5.81
CA LYS A 183 -12.63 -19.80 5.09
C LYS A 183 -12.71 -19.28 3.66
N GLU A 184 -12.50 -17.98 3.48
CA GLU A 184 -12.46 -17.35 2.15
C GLU A 184 -11.30 -17.92 1.32
N TYR A 185 -10.09 -17.93 1.88
CA TYR A 185 -8.90 -18.46 1.19
C TYR A 185 -9.02 -19.94 0.81
N ARG A 186 -9.60 -20.76 1.70
CA ARG A 186 -9.81 -22.20 1.44
C ARG A 186 -10.79 -22.43 0.28
N GLY A 187 -11.79 -21.56 0.13
CA GLY A 187 -12.78 -21.64 -0.96
C GLY A 187 -12.26 -21.24 -2.34
N TYR A 188 -11.08 -20.61 -2.42
CA TYR A 188 -10.51 -20.13 -3.67
C TYR A 188 -9.95 -21.23 -4.57
N SER A 189 -10.15 -21.04 -5.87
CA SER A 189 -9.43 -21.71 -6.95
C SER A 189 -7.93 -21.39 -6.92
N LEU A 190 -7.12 -22.14 -7.68
CA LEU A 190 -5.67 -21.89 -7.75
C LEU A 190 -5.35 -20.47 -8.23
N THR A 191 -6.08 -19.97 -9.23
CA THR A 191 -5.90 -18.62 -9.78
C THR A 191 -6.28 -17.55 -8.77
N GLU A 192 -7.36 -17.75 -8.01
CA GLU A 192 -7.77 -16.83 -6.94
C GLU A 192 -6.80 -16.84 -5.77
N LYS A 193 -6.21 -18.00 -5.43
CA LYS A 193 -5.14 -18.09 -4.42
C LYS A 193 -3.90 -17.34 -4.87
N LEU A 194 -3.49 -17.49 -6.13
CA LEU A 194 -2.36 -16.73 -6.69
C LEU A 194 -2.65 -15.22 -6.68
N ASN A 195 -3.88 -14.82 -7.05
CA ASN A 195 -4.29 -13.42 -6.99
C ASN A 195 -4.33 -12.88 -5.55
N TRP A 196 -4.81 -13.69 -4.61
CA TRP A 196 -4.78 -13.36 -3.20
C TRP A 196 -3.35 -13.16 -2.70
N TRP A 197 -2.43 -14.07 -3.02
CA TRP A 197 -1.01 -13.93 -2.69
C TRP A 197 -0.43 -12.66 -3.31
N HIS A 198 -0.74 -12.40 -4.57
CA HIS A 198 -0.32 -11.20 -5.28
C HIS A 198 -0.75 -9.90 -4.59
N HIS A 199 -1.95 -9.86 -4.00
CA HIS A 199 -2.45 -8.69 -3.27
C HIS A 199 -1.98 -8.62 -1.81
N ASN A 200 -1.60 -9.74 -1.20
CA ASN A 200 -1.37 -9.83 0.25
C ASN A 200 0.08 -10.13 0.66
N TRP A 201 1.00 -10.40 -0.28
CA TRP A 201 2.35 -10.88 0.08
C TRP A 201 3.20 -9.89 0.89
N ARG A 202 2.84 -8.59 0.91
CA ARG A 202 3.58 -7.56 1.66
C ARG A 202 3.19 -7.45 3.12
N SER A 203 2.00 -7.92 3.46
CA SER A 203 1.47 -7.82 4.80
C SER A 203 1.38 -9.18 5.46
N ASP A 204 1.83 -9.25 6.71
CA ASP A 204 1.67 -10.46 7.50
C ASP A 204 0.18 -10.67 7.88
N GLU A 205 -0.14 -11.86 8.37
CA GLU A 205 -1.50 -12.20 8.76
C GLU A 205 -2.06 -11.30 9.87
N ASN A 206 -1.25 -10.96 10.88
CA ASN A 206 -1.74 -10.17 12.01
C ASN A 206 -2.02 -8.72 11.58
N THR A 207 -1.15 -8.13 10.77
CA THR A 207 -1.39 -6.80 10.19
C THR A 207 -2.70 -6.79 9.42
N ARG A 208 -2.98 -7.81 8.61
CA ARG A 208 -4.25 -7.91 7.86
C ARG A 208 -5.47 -8.08 8.76
N LEU A 209 -5.37 -8.89 9.82
CA LEU A 209 -6.45 -9.03 10.79
C LEU A 209 -6.78 -7.70 11.45
N TYR A 210 -5.74 -6.98 11.88
CA TYR A 210 -5.88 -5.69 12.54
C TYR A 210 -6.46 -4.62 11.62
N THR A 211 -5.96 -4.48 10.39
CA THR A 211 -6.51 -3.49 9.45
C THR A 211 -7.92 -3.84 9.00
N THR A 212 -8.27 -5.12 8.91
CA THR A 212 -9.65 -5.56 8.67
C THR A 212 -10.55 -5.16 9.85
N CYS A 213 -10.09 -5.39 11.09
CA CYS A 213 -10.82 -4.97 12.28
C CYS A 213 -11.02 -3.45 12.31
N LEU A 214 -9.98 -2.67 12.02
CA LEU A 214 -10.05 -1.22 12.00
C LEU A 214 -11.06 -0.72 10.96
N TRP A 215 -11.04 -1.28 9.75
CA TRP A 215 -12.02 -0.93 8.74
C TRP A 215 -13.45 -1.35 9.12
N LEU A 216 -13.64 -2.47 9.84
CA LEU A 216 -14.95 -2.82 10.37
C LEU A 216 -15.45 -1.82 11.41
N VAL A 217 -14.56 -1.26 12.24
CA VAL A 217 -14.88 -0.18 13.20
C VAL A 217 -15.20 1.13 12.48
N ILE A 218 -14.43 1.51 11.46
CA ILE A 218 -14.71 2.71 10.64
C ILE A 218 -16.09 2.59 9.98
N LEU A 219 -16.47 1.39 9.55
CA LEU A 219 -17.74 1.11 8.88
C LEU A 219 -18.84 0.64 9.85
N GLU A 220 -18.66 0.82 11.16
CA GLU A 220 -19.66 0.41 12.14
C GLU A 220 -21.01 1.06 11.84
N GLY A 221 -22.09 0.28 11.88
CA GLY A 221 -23.43 0.71 11.46
C GLY A 221 -23.69 0.69 9.95
N HIS A 222 -22.65 0.65 9.11
CA HIS A 222 -22.75 0.64 7.63
C HIS A 222 -22.30 -0.66 6.97
N GLY A 223 -21.80 -1.63 7.75
CA GLY A 223 -21.20 -2.87 7.23
C GLY A 223 -22.11 -3.74 6.34
N LYS A 224 -23.45 -3.62 6.45
CA LYS A 224 -24.39 -4.34 5.56
C LYS A 224 -24.51 -3.72 4.18
N GLU A 225 -24.12 -2.47 4.04
CA GLU A 225 -24.37 -1.67 2.84
C GLU A 225 -23.18 -1.70 1.88
N ILE A 226 -21.97 -1.93 2.42
CA ILE A 226 -20.71 -1.99 1.69
C ILE A 226 -20.41 -3.43 1.29
N PRO A 227 -20.13 -3.71 0.00
CA PRO A 227 -19.69 -5.01 -0.45
C PRO A 227 -18.44 -5.47 0.30
N TRP A 228 -18.43 -6.73 0.76
CA TRP A 228 -17.25 -7.34 1.41
C TRP A 228 -15.96 -7.17 0.59
N LYS A 229 -16.06 -7.21 -0.75
CA LYS A 229 -14.94 -7.02 -1.67
C LYS A 229 -14.28 -5.64 -1.52
N ASP A 230 -15.08 -4.58 -1.38
CA ASP A 230 -14.57 -3.21 -1.27
C ASP A 230 -13.89 -3.00 0.09
N LEU A 231 -14.54 -3.46 1.17
CA LEU A 231 -13.96 -3.49 2.51
C LEU A 231 -12.61 -4.21 2.52
N LYS A 232 -12.55 -5.41 1.94
CA LYS A 232 -11.32 -6.19 1.83
C LYS A 232 -10.24 -5.45 1.05
N THR A 233 -10.62 -4.75 -0.02
CA THR A 233 -9.68 -3.96 -0.83
C THR A 233 -9.10 -2.82 0.01
N CYS A 234 -9.93 -2.08 0.75
CA CYS A 234 -9.48 -1.02 1.65
C CYS A 234 -8.59 -1.55 2.79
N ALA A 235 -8.96 -2.68 3.41
CA ALA A 235 -8.19 -3.29 4.49
C ALA A 235 -6.86 -3.89 4.02
N THR A 236 -6.82 -4.47 2.83
CA THR A 236 -5.59 -4.99 2.20
C THR A 236 -4.65 -3.85 1.81
N HIS A 237 -5.22 -2.77 1.27
CA HIS A 237 -4.46 -1.55 0.95
C HIS A 237 -3.81 -0.98 2.21
N LEU A 238 -4.58 -0.76 3.27
CA LEU A 238 -4.05 -0.32 4.56
C LEU A 238 -3.01 -1.28 5.14
N ALA A 239 -3.22 -2.60 5.05
CA ALA A 239 -2.27 -3.58 5.55
C ALA A 239 -0.91 -3.48 4.83
N ASN A 240 -0.94 -3.34 3.51
CA ASN A 240 0.26 -3.22 2.71
C ASN A 240 0.99 -1.90 3.00
N GLU A 241 0.26 -0.81 3.26
CA GLU A 241 0.86 0.46 3.70
C GLU A 241 1.46 0.36 5.10
N CYS A 242 0.81 -0.34 6.05
CA CYS A 242 1.36 -0.57 7.39
C CYS A 242 2.65 -1.40 7.38
N SER A 243 2.76 -2.38 6.49
CA SER A 243 3.92 -3.28 6.39
C SER A 243 5.09 -2.72 5.56
N THR A 244 4.87 -1.63 4.84
CA THR A 244 5.92 -0.86 4.16
C THR A 244 6.43 0.18 5.17
N THR A 245 7.73 0.40 5.37
CA THR A 245 8.19 1.47 6.29
C THR A 245 8.32 2.79 5.53
N PRO A 246 8.36 3.98 6.20
CA PRO A 246 8.45 5.26 5.49
C PRO A 246 9.85 5.46 4.87
N GLU A 247 10.86 4.88 5.51
CA GLU A 247 12.22 4.80 5.00
C GLU A 247 12.33 3.77 3.87
N MET A 248 11.54 2.69 3.95
CA MET A 248 11.33 1.72 2.90
C MET A 248 10.23 2.20 1.96
N ASP A 249 10.50 3.28 1.26
CA ASP A 249 9.68 3.73 0.15
C ASP A 249 9.36 2.53 -0.77
N SER A 250 8.30 2.58 -1.57
CA SER A 250 7.86 1.44 -2.43
C SER A 250 8.98 0.78 -3.28
N LEU A 251 10.13 1.45 -3.41
CA LEU A 251 11.38 1.03 -4.03
C LEU A 251 12.24 0.06 -3.20
N ASP A 252 12.03 -0.17 -1.90
CA ASP A 252 12.91 -1.06 -1.11
C ASP A 252 12.72 -2.54 -1.42
N TYR A 253 11.47 -2.94 -1.71
CA TYR A 253 11.18 -4.25 -2.27
C TYR A 253 11.76 -4.43 -3.67
N LEU A 254 12.03 -3.33 -4.38
CA LEU A 254 12.75 -3.32 -5.65
C LEU A 254 14.27 -3.44 -5.43
N TRP A 255 14.82 -2.75 -4.43
CA TRP A 255 16.26 -2.74 -4.17
C TRP A 255 16.80 -4.11 -3.77
N THR A 256 16.06 -4.89 -2.99
CA THR A 256 16.50 -6.25 -2.58
C THR A 256 16.80 -7.17 -3.78
N PRO A 257 15.85 -7.45 -4.71
CA PRO A 257 16.14 -8.25 -5.90
C PRO A 257 17.12 -7.57 -6.85
N LEU A 258 17.16 -6.23 -6.90
CA LEU A 258 18.11 -5.49 -7.73
C LEU A 258 19.55 -5.64 -7.23
N TYR A 259 19.81 -5.50 -5.93
CA TYR A 259 21.13 -5.71 -5.34
C TYR A 259 21.55 -7.17 -5.46
N ALA A 260 20.65 -8.12 -5.24
CA ALA A 260 20.91 -9.53 -5.49
C ALA A 260 21.26 -9.77 -6.97
N LEU A 261 20.58 -9.10 -7.91
CA LEU A 261 20.87 -9.19 -9.34
C LEU A 261 22.28 -8.65 -9.62
N LEU A 262 22.62 -7.47 -9.12
CA LEU A 262 23.95 -6.86 -9.30
C LEU A 262 25.05 -7.74 -8.70
N ALA A 263 24.85 -8.26 -7.48
CA ALA A 263 25.78 -9.16 -6.80
C ALA A 263 25.95 -10.49 -7.56
N SER A 264 24.93 -10.97 -8.27
CA SER A 264 25.01 -12.19 -9.07
C SER A 264 25.85 -12.02 -10.35
N VAL A 265 26.05 -10.80 -10.86
CA VAL A 265 26.78 -10.54 -12.11
C VAL A 265 28.22 -11.06 -12.08
N PRO A 266 29.09 -10.69 -11.11
CA PRO A 266 30.46 -11.19 -11.08
C PRO A 266 30.52 -12.72 -10.93
N LEU A 267 29.62 -13.32 -10.14
CA LEU A 267 29.54 -14.77 -9.98
C LEU A 267 29.17 -15.47 -11.29
N ALA A 268 28.16 -14.95 -12.01
CA ALA A 268 27.75 -15.46 -13.31
C ALA A 268 28.85 -15.29 -14.36
N MET A 269 29.60 -14.19 -14.32
CA MET A 269 30.75 -13.99 -15.21
C MET A 269 31.86 -15.00 -14.93
N LEU A 270 32.17 -15.27 -13.65
CA LEU A 270 33.14 -16.27 -13.26
C LEU A 270 32.71 -17.68 -13.68
N ALA A 271 31.44 -18.05 -13.43
CA ALA A 271 30.89 -19.34 -13.84
C ALA A 271 30.87 -19.53 -15.37
N ARG A 272 30.61 -18.47 -16.15
CA ARG A 272 30.71 -18.53 -17.61
C ARG A 272 32.16 -18.68 -18.08
N ARG A 273 33.12 -18.10 -17.34
CA ARG A 273 34.55 -18.23 -17.64
C ARG A 273 35.06 -19.66 -17.43
N THR A 274 34.57 -20.37 -16.41
CA THR A 274 34.94 -21.78 -16.16
C THR A 274 34.33 -22.75 -17.17
N ARG A 275 33.29 -22.34 -17.93
CA ARG A 275 32.59 -23.13 -18.95
C ARG A 275 31.93 -24.42 -18.41
N ILE A 276 31.73 -24.54 -17.10
CA ILE A 276 31.09 -25.71 -16.48
C ILE A 276 29.58 -25.48 -16.41
N PRO A 277 28.74 -26.26 -17.14
CA PRO A 277 27.29 -26.06 -17.21
C PRO A 277 26.58 -26.05 -15.85
N ALA A 278 27.03 -26.91 -14.94
CA ALA A 278 26.45 -27.04 -13.60
C ALA A 278 26.52 -25.74 -12.79
N PHE A 279 27.51 -24.87 -13.03
CA PHE A 279 27.64 -23.60 -12.32
C PHE A 279 26.89 -22.45 -13.00
N PHE A 280 26.98 -22.32 -14.33
CA PHE A 280 26.41 -21.14 -15.00
C PHE A 280 24.91 -21.27 -15.31
N LEU A 281 24.35 -22.47 -15.46
CA LEU A 281 22.91 -22.64 -15.75
C LEU A 281 22.01 -22.20 -14.58
N PRO A 282 22.27 -22.62 -13.32
CA PRO A 282 21.49 -22.13 -12.18
C PRO A 282 21.63 -20.62 -11.99
N LEU A 283 22.84 -20.07 -12.13
CA LEU A 283 23.08 -18.62 -12.05
C LEU A 283 22.34 -17.85 -13.14
N ASN A 284 22.27 -18.38 -14.36
CA ASN A 284 21.45 -17.81 -15.43
C ASN A 284 19.95 -17.81 -15.07
N GLY A 285 19.47 -18.89 -14.45
CA GLY A 285 18.09 -18.99 -13.96
C GLY A 285 17.81 -17.93 -12.89
N ILE A 286 18.67 -17.85 -11.88
CA ILE A 286 18.60 -16.86 -10.79
C ILE A 286 18.60 -15.44 -11.34
N GLN A 287 19.50 -15.10 -12.27
CA GLN A 287 19.53 -13.77 -12.89
C GLN A 287 18.23 -13.42 -13.61
N ARG A 288 17.59 -14.37 -14.29
CA ARG A 288 16.29 -14.12 -14.95
C ARG A 288 15.17 -13.97 -13.94
N LEU A 289 15.16 -14.81 -12.90
CA LEU A 289 14.20 -14.72 -11.81
C LEU A 289 14.32 -13.36 -11.10
N LEU A 290 15.54 -12.91 -10.81
CA LEU A 290 15.79 -11.63 -10.17
C LEU A 290 15.37 -10.45 -11.05
N ILE A 291 15.60 -10.49 -12.36
CA ILE A 291 15.06 -9.46 -13.28
C ILE A 291 13.53 -9.42 -13.20
N GLY A 292 12.87 -10.58 -13.23
CA GLY A 292 11.41 -10.67 -13.08
C GLY A 292 10.95 -10.13 -11.73
N ALA A 293 11.63 -10.48 -10.64
CA ALA A 293 11.36 -10.02 -9.29
C ALA A 293 11.54 -8.50 -9.17
N THR A 294 12.60 -7.93 -9.76
CA THR A 294 12.81 -6.48 -9.85
C THR A 294 11.62 -5.80 -10.54
N ILE A 295 11.21 -6.26 -11.72
CA ILE A 295 10.05 -5.70 -12.46
C ILE A 295 8.76 -5.83 -11.64
N TYR A 296 8.57 -6.96 -10.99
CA TYR A 296 7.38 -7.24 -10.20
C TYR A 296 7.29 -6.35 -8.95
N SER A 297 8.35 -6.30 -8.15
CA SER A 297 8.41 -5.52 -6.91
C SER A 297 8.46 -4.01 -7.13
N GLY A 298 8.83 -3.55 -8.34
CA GLY A 298 8.81 -2.13 -8.69
C GLY A 298 7.48 -1.72 -9.33
N PRO A 299 7.44 -1.53 -10.67
CA PRO A 299 6.31 -0.91 -11.35
C PRO A 299 5.00 -1.72 -11.28
N ILE A 300 5.04 -3.05 -11.34
CA ILE A 300 3.80 -3.87 -11.26
C ILE A 300 3.14 -3.67 -9.89
N GLN A 301 3.95 -3.68 -8.84
CA GLN A 301 3.52 -3.39 -7.48
C GLN A 301 2.85 -2.02 -7.34
N ARG A 302 3.45 -0.97 -7.91
CA ARG A 302 2.89 0.39 -7.88
C ARG A 302 1.61 0.49 -8.69
N TYR A 303 1.57 -0.13 -9.88
CA TYR A 303 0.38 -0.18 -10.71
C TYR A 303 -0.82 -0.78 -9.97
N GLU A 304 -0.59 -1.92 -9.31
CA GLU A 304 -1.59 -2.65 -8.54
C GLU A 304 -2.13 -1.87 -7.35
N HIS A 305 -1.24 -1.18 -6.63
CA HIS A 305 -1.63 -0.33 -5.50
C HIS A 305 -2.70 0.70 -5.92
N TYR A 306 -2.53 1.38 -7.06
CA TYR A 306 -3.52 2.37 -7.53
C TYR A 306 -4.70 1.75 -8.28
N SER A 307 -4.49 0.66 -9.03
CA SER A 307 -5.57 0.04 -9.82
C SER A 307 -6.64 -0.59 -8.92
N GLN A 308 -6.25 -1.16 -7.78
CA GLN A 308 -7.19 -1.79 -6.84
C GLN A 308 -8.16 -0.79 -6.22
N LEU A 309 -7.65 0.36 -5.75
CA LEU A 309 -8.49 1.41 -5.18
C LEU A 309 -9.49 1.98 -6.20
N ARG A 310 -9.09 2.06 -7.48
CA ARG A 310 -9.98 2.47 -8.56
C ARG A 310 -11.13 1.49 -8.82
N ASN A 311 -10.94 0.21 -8.48
CA ASN A 311 -11.93 -0.84 -8.69
C ASN A 311 -12.95 -0.96 -7.55
N LEU A 312 -12.95 -0.06 -6.57
CA LEU A 312 -13.97 0.02 -5.52
C LEU A 312 -15.33 0.34 -6.16
N GLN A 313 -16.34 -0.49 -5.87
CA GLN A 313 -17.69 -0.32 -6.42
C GLN A 313 -18.44 0.84 -5.75
N GLN A 314 -18.21 1.05 -4.45
CA GLN A 314 -18.88 2.06 -3.65
C GLN A 314 -17.89 3.08 -3.04
N SER A 315 -16.92 3.55 -3.83
CA SER A 315 -15.90 4.50 -3.39
C SER A 315 -16.49 5.76 -2.73
N GLU A 316 -17.49 6.39 -3.36
CA GLU A 316 -18.16 7.60 -2.84
C GLU A 316 -18.79 7.38 -1.46
N ARG A 317 -19.47 6.24 -1.28
CA ARG A 317 -20.11 5.90 -0.02
C ARG A 317 -19.08 5.65 1.08
N ILE A 318 -18.02 4.92 0.76
CA ILE A 318 -16.93 4.65 1.70
C ILE A 318 -16.27 5.96 2.10
N ALA A 319 -15.98 6.85 1.15
CA ALA A 319 -15.40 8.16 1.45
C ALA A 319 -16.30 9.00 2.36
N LYS A 320 -17.62 9.02 2.12
CA LYS A 320 -18.58 9.72 2.98
C LYS A 320 -18.60 9.17 4.41
N ILE A 321 -18.59 7.85 4.58
CA ILE A 321 -18.56 7.22 5.91
C ILE A 321 -17.25 7.54 6.62
N VAL A 322 -16.13 7.52 5.90
CA VAL A 322 -14.83 7.91 6.43
C VAL A 322 -14.82 9.38 6.85
N GLU A 323 -15.43 10.27 6.06
CA GLU A 323 -15.59 11.69 6.41
C GLU A 323 -16.42 11.88 7.68
N GLU A 324 -17.57 11.22 7.78
CA GLU A 324 -18.45 11.26 8.96
C GLU A 324 -17.71 10.73 10.20
N TRP A 325 -16.97 9.63 10.06
CA TRP A 325 -16.15 9.05 11.12
C TRP A 325 -15.04 10.00 11.58
N LEU A 326 -14.32 10.64 10.65
CA LEU A 326 -13.29 11.63 10.95
C LEU A 326 -13.86 12.85 11.67
N ASN A 327 -15.00 13.38 11.19
CA ASN A 327 -15.66 14.52 11.81
C ASN A 327 -16.14 14.21 13.23
N ALA A 328 -16.76 13.06 13.44
CA ALA A 328 -17.18 12.61 14.77
C ALA A 328 -15.98 12.50 15.74
N ARG A 329 -14.84 12.00 15.24
CA ARG A 329 -13.60 11.89 16.02
C ARG A 329 -13.02 13.25 16.38
N LEU A 330 -12.95 14.19 15.44
CA LEU A 330 -12.46 15.55 15.69
C LEU A 330 -13.30 16.29 16.74
N ILE A 331 -14.63 16.12 16.72
CA ILE A 331 -15.54 16.71 17.72
C ILE A 331 -15.26 16.10 19.11
N ALA A 332 -15.14 14.77 19.19
CA ALA A 332 -14.86 14.09 20.46
C ALA A 332 -13.52 14.53 21.08
N GLU A 333 -12.50 14.75 20.26
CA GLU A 333 -11.19 15.22 20.72
C GLU A 333 -11.25 16.66 21.25
N LYS A 334 -11.88 17.58 20.52
CA LYS A 334 -12.08 18.96 20.99
C LYS A 334 -12.76 18.99 22.36
N ALA A 335 -13.80 18.17 22.54
CA ALA A 335 -14.49 18.06 23.82
C ALA A 335 -13.61 17.48 24.95
N ARG A 336 -12.67 16.57 24.66
CA ARG A 336 -11.69 16.07 25.65
C ARG A 336 -10.70 17.16 26.05
N ASN A 337 -10.19 17.92 25.08
CA ASN A 337 -9.22 19.00 25.34
C ASN A 337 -9.85 20.15 26.16
N GLU A 338 -11.12 20.47 25.92
CA GLU A 338 -11.88 21.45 26.72
C GLU A 338 -12.08 20.97 28.17
N LYS A 339 -12.34 19.69 28.40
CA LYS A 339 -12.45 19.14 29.76
C LYS A 339 -11.12 19.16 30.50
N GLN A 340 -10.01 18.85 29.83
CA GLN A 340 -8.69 18.88 30.43
C GLN A 340 -8.23 20.31 30.78
N SER A 341 -8.50 21.28 29.90
CA SER A 341 -8.19 22.70 30.17
C SER A 341 -9.07 23.31 31.28
N GLY A 342 -10.33 22.90 31.38
CA GLY A 342 -11.22 23.28 32.49
C GLY A 342 -10.78 22.72 33.85
N SER A 343 -10.28 21.48 33.89
CA SER A 343 -9.80 20.87 35.14
C SER A 343 -8.50 21.50 35.66
N ALA A 344 -7.64 22.00 34.76
CA ALA A 344 -6.39 22.63 35.15
C ALA A 344 -6.60 24.00 35.81
N THR A 345 -7.62 24.75 35.37
CA THR A 345 -7.94 26.08 35.91
C THR A 345 -8.67 26.02 37.26
N SER A 346 -9.44 24.96 37.53
CA SER A 346 -10.09 24.77 38.84
C SER A 346 -9.14 24.29 39.95
N SER A 347 -7.95 23.80 39.62
CA SER A 347 -6.97 23.33 40.62
C SER A 347 -6.03 24.44 41.11
N SER A 348 -6.08 25.64 40.53
CA SER A 348 -5.23 26.78 40.90
C SER A 348 -5.95 27.88 41.70
N ALA A 349 -7.22 27.66 42.05
CA ALA A 349 -8.03 28.52 42.89
C ALA A 349 -8.28 27.80 44.23
#